data_AF-A0A6G2V5Z9-F1
#
_entry.id   AF-A0A6G2V5Z9-F1
#
_cell.length_a   1.000
_cell.length_b   1.000
_cell.length_c   1.000
_cell.angle_alpha   90.00
_cell.angle_beta   90.00
_cell.angle_gamma   90.00
#
_symmetry.space_group_name_H-M   'P 1'
#
loop_
_entity.id
_entity.type
_entity.pdbx_description
1 polymer ?
#
loop_
_entity_poly.entity_id
_entity_poly.type
_entity_poly.pdbx_seq_one_letter_code
_entity_poly.pdbx_strand_id
1 'polypeptide(L)'
;MPKKRKKSRKPTRATPPPAVLQAKRSLPAEAHDWDDDDSDWDDDEDFPMSDFRAQFASPADAVAGTRAGKPWEWVGCVDGSRMRHRILVRDDGAAVVEQAVFLGTVQEGAILCAWHEAGPDSRPLLEKNILNALDSLHEAVRPHLEAEIREVRGEDYTAVVPQAFMESPEPYGAGVPLFGWRILHPVTPDSTWDDTLDVALWSTSIAVGGWAGSYDHIDEVRADGFTALLRRHNVPAHRCAECKKPITSRHPRWPGIWTTPTDEGGGPACAGTGSGPYPPEPRIGWYTDSEFGEPHRPDS
;
A
#
# COMPACT_ATOMS: atom_id res chain seq x y z
N MET A 1 53.20 18.14 -44.01
CA MET A 1 54.19 17.20 -43.44
C MET A 1 54.41 17.56 -41.97
N PRO A 2 54.84 16.66 -41.07
CA PRO A 2 54.14 15.51 -40.47
C PRO A 2 54.06 15.68 -38.91
N LYS A 3 53.25 14.96 -38.12
CA LYS A 3 53.27 13.50 -37.89
C LYS A 3 51.93 12.98 -37.40
N LYS A 4 51.37 12.07 -38.21
CA LYS A 4 50.47 10.97 -37.81
C LYS A 4 51.29 9.91 -37.04
N ARG A 5 50.65 9.19 -36.11
CA ARG A 5 50.89 7.76 -35.84
C ARG A 5 49.69 7.21 -35.04
N LYS A 6 48.70 6.58 -35.69
CA LYS A 6 48.51 5.14 -35.98
C LYS A 6 48.55 4.19 -34.75
N LYS A 7 47.33 3.83 -34.30
CA LYS A 7 46.77 2.50 -33.97
C LYS A 7 47.72 1.36 -33.55
N SER A 8 47.34 0.67 -32.48
CA SER A 8 47.34 -0.80 -32.45
C SER A 8 46.06 -1.34 -31.80
N ARG A 9 45.72 -2.59 -32.11
CA ARG A 9 44.41 -3.24 -32.03
C ARG A 9 44.57 -4.50 -31.15
N LYS A 10 43.50 -4.85 -30.42
CA LYS A 10 43.20 -6.01 -29.53
C LYS A 10 43.96 -7.33 -29.77
N PRO A 11 43.96 -8.23 -28.76
CA PRO A 11 43.23 -9.50 -28.97
C PRO A 11 42.35 -9.97 -27.79
N THR A 12 41.32 -10.72 -28.16
CA THR A 12 40.36 -11.46 -27.31
C THR A 12 40.90 -12.86 -26.95
N ARG A 13 40.16 -13.58 -26.08
CA ARG A 13 40.17 -15.03 -25.72
C ARG A 13 40.96 -15.33 -24.43
N ALA A 14 40.56 -16.21 -23.50
CA ALA A 14 39.70 -17.39 -23.60
C ALA A 14 39.19 -17.83 -22.20
N THR A 15 38.03 -18.48 -22.17
CA THR A 15 37.56 -19.34 -21.05
C THR A 15 38.23 -20.72 -21.14
N PRO A 16 38.61 -21.33 -20.00
CA PRO A 16 38.35 -22.77 -19.77
C PRO A 16 38.02 -23.07 -18.27
N PRO A 17 37.89 -24.35 -17.81
CA PRO A 17 36.65 -25.12 -17.62
C PRO A 17 36.36 -25.48 -16.13
N PRO A 18 35.25 -26.20 -15.81
CA PRO A 18 34.80 -26.43 -14.43
C PRO A 18 35.35 -27.74 -13.82
N ALA A 19 35.47 -27.80 -12.48
CA ALA A 19 34.74 -28.75 -11.63
C ALA A 19 35.29 -28.92 -10.19
N VAL A 20 34.34 -29.23 -9.29
CA VAL A 20 34.40 -30.03 -8.03
C VAL A 20 34.75 -29.34 -6.70
N LEU A 21 33.67 -29.08 -5.94
CA LEU A 21 33.43 -29.34 -4.50
C LEU A 21 34.63 -29.65 -3.59
N GLN A 22 34.79 -28.89 -2.50
CA GLN A 22 34.61 -29.42 -1.14
C GLN A 22 34.62 -28.32 -0.06
N ALA A 23 33.69 -28.45 0.87
CA ALA A 23 33.51 -27.63 2.06
C ALA A 23 34.71 -27.72 3.02
N LYS A 24 35.04 -26.61 3.68
CA LYS A 24 35.47 -26.60 5.09
C LYS A 24 35.37 -25.20 5.70
N ARG A 25 34.61 -25.18 6.78
CA ARG A 25 34.30 -24.07 7.70
C ARG A 25 35.58 -23.62 8.42
N SER A 26 35.94 -22.35 8.29
CA SER A 26 36.84 -21.59 9.18
C SER A 26 36.67 -20.09 8.91
N LEU A 27 36.04 -19.37 9.83
CA LEU A 27 36.31 -17.94 10.05
C LEU A 27 37.23 -17.88 11.29
N PRO A 28 38.27 -17.03 11.32
CA PRO A 28 38.02 -15.61 11.56
C PRO A 28 38.90 -14.63 10.77
N ALA A 29 38.32 -13.42 10.64
CA ALA A 29 38.94 -12.10 10.59
C ALA A 29 40.12 -11.87 9.63
N GLU A 30 39.84 -11.19 8.51
CA GLU A 30 40.48 -9.90 8.22
C GLU A 30 39.45 -8.96 7.58
N ALA A 31 39.53 -7.71 8.00
CA ALA A 31 38.59 -6.62 7.79
C ALA A 31 38.47 -6.25 6.31
N HIS A 32 37.24 -6.10 5.84
CA HIS A 32 36.93 -5.13 4.80
C HIS A 32 36.26 -3.94 5.47
N ASP A 33 37.07 -2.91 5.59
CA ASP A 33 36.82 -1.54 6.00
C ASP A 33 35.72 -0.94 5.12
N TRP A 34 34.49 -0.90 5.64
CA TRP A 34 33.43 -0.03 5.16
C TRP A 34 33.24 1.03 6.24
N ASP A 35 34.13 2.02 6.25
CA ASP A 35 33.78 3.37 6.72
C ASP A 35 32.76 3.93 5.71
N ASP A 36 31.50 3.52 5.87
CA ASP A 36 30.34 4.38 5.56
C ASP A 36 29.86 4.89 6.93
N ASP A 37 30.44 6.02 7.31
CA ASP A 37 29.87 6.96 8.27
C ASP A 37 28.51 7.46 7.75
N ASP A 38 27.71 8.02 8.66
CA ASP A 38 26.34 8.53 8.48
C ASP A 38 25.26 7.44 8.74
N SER A 39 25.01 6.98 9.96
CA SER A 39 24.48 7.76 11.10
C SER A 39 23.38 8.79 10.76
N ASP A 40 22.61 8.53 9.69
CA ASP A 40 21.47 9.36 9.24
C ASP A 40 20.20 8.50 8.99
N TRP A 41 20.08 7.35 9.67
CA TRP A 41 18.73 6.88 10.03
C TRP A 41 18.27 7.82 11.14
N ASP A 42 17.79 8.99 10.74
CA ASP A 42 17.09 9.90 11.65
C ASP A 42 16.11 9.06 12.46
N ASP A 43 16.34 9.02 13.77
CA ASP A 43 15.62 8.27 14.79
C ASP A 43 14.13 8.67 14.93
N ASP A 44 13.49 9.30 13.92
CA ASP A 44 12.19 9.98 14.08
C ASP A 44 11.18 9.88 12.90
N GLU A 45 11.46 9.23 11.75
CA GLU A 45 10.51 9.24 10.60
C GLU A 45 9.47 8.08 10.53
N ASP A 46 9.62 6.97 11.26
CA ASP A 46 8.77 5.77 11.04
C ASP A 46 7.72 5.47 12.13
N PHE A 47 7.59 6.32 13.16
CA PHE A 47 6.50 6.18 14.15
C PHE A 47 5.83 7.53 14.40
N PRO A 48 4.52 7.67 14.13
CA PRO A 48 3.85 8.98 14.03
C PRO A 48 3.62 9.65 15.39
N MET A 49 4.16 9.07 16.47
CA MET A 49 3.98 9.58 17.83
C MET A 49 4.60 10.97 18.03
N SER A 50 5.65 11.30 17.30
CA SER A 50 6.24 12.64 17.26
C SER A 50 5.23 13.65 16.71
N ASP A 51 4.64 13.36 15.54
CA ASP A 51 3.59 14.16 14.91
C ASP A 51 2.34 14.29 15.78
N PHE A 52 1.93 13.19 16.43
CA PHE A 52 0.75 13.16 17.30
C PHE A 52 0.91 14.11 18.48
N ARG A 53 2.08 14.05 19.13
CA ARG A 53 2.40 14.84 20.32
C ARG A 53 2.75 16.29 19.99
N ALA A 54 3.18 16.60 18.77
CA ALA A 54 3.57 17.95 18.37
C ALA A 54 2.40 18.95 18.40
N GLN A 55 1.19 18.52 18.04
CA GLN A 55 0.03 19.41 18.00
C GLN A 55 -0.82 19.37 19.28
N PHE A 56 -0.97 18.19 19.89
CA PHE A 56 -1.77 18.00 21.10
C PHE A 56 -1.06 17.03 22.05
N ALA A 57 -0.94 17.42 23.33
CA ALA A 57 -0.26 16.60 24.33
C ALA A 57 -0.97 15.27 24.61
N SER A 58 -2.29 15.21 24.42
CA SER A 58 -3.12 14.02 24.61
C SER A 58 -4.24 13.91 23.57
N PRO A 59 -4.81 12.70 23.35
CA PRO A 59 -6.03 12.53 22.58
C PRO A 59 -7.19 13.38 23.10
N ALA A 60 -7.33 13.55 24.43
CA ALA A 60 -8.37 14.38 25.02
C ALA A 60 -8.24 15.87 24.63
N ASP A 61 -7.00 16.38 24.57
CA ASP A 61 -6.73 17.73 24.09
C ASP A 61 -7.06 17.87 22.59
N ALA A 62 -6.75 16.85 21.79
CA ALA A 62 -7.08 16.81 20.37
C ALA A 62 -8.60 16.78 20.13
N VAL A 63 -9.36 16.10 20.99
CA VAL A 63 -10.84 16.16 21.01
C VAL A 63 -11.35 17.56 21.32
N ALA A 64 -10.78 18.22 22.34
CA ALA A 64 -11.13 19.59 22.67
C ALA A 64 -10.82 20.56 21.51
N GLY A 65 -9.66 20.39 20.86
CA GLY A 65 -9.26 21.13 19.66
C GLY A 65 -10.23 20.91 18.51
N THR A 66 -10.59 19.66 18.23
CA THR A 66 -11.51 19.30 17.14
C THR A 66 -12.90 19.92 17.35
N ARG A 67 -13.42 19.88 18.59
CA ARG A 67 -14.69 20.57 18.96
C ARG A 67 -14.62 22.08 18.81
N ALA A 68 -13.44 22.67 18.98
CA ALA A 68 -13.18 24.10 18.75
C ALA A 68 -12.90 24.44 17.28
N GLY A 69 -13.10 23.51 16.34
CA GLY A 69 -12.90 23.72 14.91
C GLY A 69 -11.45 23.58 14.44
N LYS A 70 -10.57 22.98 15.26
CA LYS A 70 -9.20 22.62 14.89
C LYS A 70 -9.10 21.10 14.77
N PRO A 71 -9.52 20.52 13.63
CA PRO A 71 -9.45 19.07 13.45
C PRO A 71 -8.00 18.60 13.48
N TRP A 72 -7.83 17.37 13.97
CA TRP A 72 -6.55 16.68 13.96
C TRP A 72 -6.63 15.46 13.05
N GLU A 73 -5.73 15.39 12.08
CA GLU A 73 -5.60 14.28 11.12
C GLU A 73 -4.14 14.18 10.68
N TRP A 74 -3.59 12.98 10.80
CA TRP A 74 -2.33 12.57 10.21
C TRP A 74 -2.61 11.59 9.08
N VAL A 75 -1.86 11.72 7.98
CA VAL A 75 -1.87 10.79 6.85
C VAL A 75 -0.43 10.46 6.49
N GLY A 76 -0.11 9.17 6.45
CA GLY A 76 1.23 8.67 6.14
C GLY A 76 1.20 7.54 5.10
N CYS A 77 2.38 7.06 4.74
CA CYS A 77 2.57 5.92 3.84
C CYS A 77 3.52 4.93 4.49
N VAL A 78 3.15 3.65 4.52
CA VAL A 78 3.99 2.56 5.03
C VAL A 78 3.99 1.44 4.00
N ASP A 79 5.16 1.17 3.43
CA ASP A 79 5.42 0.13 2.43
C ASP A 79 4.41 0.09 1.27
N GLY A 80 3.98 1.26 0.78
CA GLY A 80 3.03 1.38 -0.33
C GLY A 80 1.55 1.41 0.08
N SER A 81 1.20 1.24 1.35
CA SER A 81 -0.17 1.46 1.84
C SER A 81 -0.30 2.80 2.56
N ARG A 82 -1.39 3.51 2.32
CA ARG A 82 -1.67 4.78 2.98
C ARG A 82 -2.36 4.53 4.32
N MET A 83 -1.96 5.30 5.32
CA MET A 83 -2.51 5.22 6.67
C MET A 83 -3.10 6.56 7.06
N ARG A 84 -4.12 6.54 7.92
CA ARG A 84 -4.69 7.73 8.50
C ARG A 84 -4.96 7.54 9.98
N HIS A 85 -4.60 8.55 10.76
CA HIS A 85 -5.01 8.69 12.15
C HIS A 85 -5.74 10.00 12.33
N ARG A 86 -6.94 10.01 12.91
CA ARG A 86 -7.69 11.26 13.11
C ARG A 86 -8.63 11.20 14.30
N ILE A 87 -9.01 12.37 14.79
CA ILE A 87 -10.07 12.51 15.79
C ILE A 87 -11.43 12.55 15.10
N LEU A 88 -12.34 11.68 15.57
CA LEU A 88 -13.75 11.71 15.19
C LEU A 88 -14.58 12.02 16.44
N VAL A 89 -15.36 13.11 16.36
CA VAL A 89 -16.33 13.49 17.40
C VAL A 89 -17.73 13.21 16.87
N ARG A 90 -18.51 12.45 17.62
CA ARG A 90 -19.89 12.07 17.29
C ARG A 90 -20.88 13.10 17.86
N ASP A 91 -22.09 13.11 17.30
CA ASP A 91 -23.17 14.02 17.72
C ASP A 91 -23.61 13.80 19.18
N ASP A 92 -23.44 12.59 19.72
CA ASP A 92 -23.71 12.26 21.12
C ASP A 92 -22.62 12.74 22.08
N GLY A 93 -21.57 13.41 21.56
CA GLY A 93 -20.44 13.90 22.31
C GLY A 93 -19.35 12.86 22.55
N ALA A 94 -19.54 11.59 22.19
CA ALA A 94 -18.46 10.60 22.24
C ALA A 94 -17.37 10.95 21.21
N ALA A 95 -16.12 10.62 21.53
CA ALA A 95 -14.99 10.83 20.63
C ALA A 95 -14.14 9.57 20.54
N VAL A 96 -13.57 9.35 19.36
CA VAL A 96 -12.67 8.24 19.08
C VAL A 96 -11.45 8.75 18.30
N VAL A 97 -10.32 8.09 18.47
CA VAL A 97 -9.24 8.13 17.48
C VAL A 97 -9.48 7.01 16.49
N GLU A 98 -9.65 7.36 15.21
CA GLU A 98 -9.63 6.39 14.12
C GLU A 98 -8.17 6.15 13.73
N GLN A 99 -7.76 4.87 13.69
CA GLN A 99 -6.60 4.41 12.94
C GLN A 99 -7.12 3.63 11.74
N ALA A 100 -6.72 4.01 10.54
CA ALA A 100 -7.14 3.38 9.30
C ALA A 100 -5.94 3.06 8.40
N VAL A 101 -6.01 1.89 7.75
CA VAL A 101 -5.12 1.48 6.65
C VAL A 101 -5.97 1.38 5.40
N PHE A 102 -5.54 2.03 4.33
CA PHE A 102 -6.13 1.93 3.01
C PHE A 102 -5.35 0.92 2.19
N LEU A 103 -6.05 0.20 1.32
CA LEU A 103 -5.38 -0.66 0.36
C LEU A 103 -4.44 0.16 -0.52
N GLY A 104 -3.23 -0.35 -0.70
CA GLY A 104 -2.23 0.26 -1.56
C GLY A 104 -2.13 -0.42 -2.92
N THR A 105 -1.43 0.27 -3.83
CA THR A 105 -0.77 -0.30 -5.00
C THR A 105 -1.64 -1.33 -5.77
N VAL A 106 -1.24 -2.61 -5.79
CA VAL A 106 -1.83 -3.68 -6.59
C VAL A 106 -3.26 -4.01 -6.14
N GLN A 107 -3.53 -3.98 -4.84
CA GLN A 107 -4.84 -4.27 -4.26
C GLN A 107 -5.83 -3.17 -4.59
N GLU A 108 -5.41 -1.90 -4.46
CA GLU A 108 -6.21 -0.74 -4.91
C GLU A 108 -6.48 -0.83 -6.42
N GLY A 109 -5.46 -1.13 -7.23
CA GLY A 109 -5.59 -1.25 -8.68
C GLY A 109 -6.54 -2.38 -9.11
N ALA A 110 -6.56 -3.49 -8.39
CA ALA A 110 -7.48 -4.60 -8.62
C ALA A 110 -8.93 -4.22 -8.31
N ILE A 111 -9.18 -3.53 -7.20
CA ILE A 111 -10.51 -3.01 -6.85
C ILE A 111 -10.97 -1.98 -7.88
N LEU A 112 -10.11 -1.03 -8.26
CA LEU A 112 -10.38 -0.03 -9.27
C LEU A 112 -10.81 -0.69 -10.60
N CYS A 113 -10.08 -1.70 -11.07
CA CYS A 113 -10.43 -2.45 -12.28
C CYS A 113 -11.79 -3.15 -12.16
N ALA A 114 -12.03 -3.82 -11.03
CA ALA A 114 -13.29 -4.53 -10.79
C ALA A 114 -14.48 -3.56 -10.68
N TRP A 115 -14.26 -2.36 -10.12
CA TRP A 115 -15.26 -1.29 -10.03
C TRP A 115 -15.73 -0.83 -11.41
N HIS A 116 -14.79 -0.62 -12.33
CA HIS A 116 -15.13 -0.30 -13.72
C HIS A 116 -15.83 -1.47 -14.42
N GLU A 117 -15.35 -2.70 -14.22
CA GLU A 117 -15.91 -3.89 -14.87
C GLU A 117 -17.35 -4.19 -14.44
N ALA A 118 -17.71 -3.96 -13.17
CA ALA A 118 -19.06 -4.21 -12.68
C ALA A 118 -20.13 -3.26 -13.26
N GLY A 119 -19.74 -2.03 -13.60
CA GLY A 119 -20.65 -0.98 -14.05
C GLY A 119 -21.56 -0.39 -12.95
N PRO A 120 -22.28 0.72 -13.23
CA PRO A 120 -23.01 1.48 -12.21
C PRO A 120 -24.11 0.70 -11.47
N ASP A 121 -24.88 -0.11 -12.18
CA ASP A 121 -26.05 -0.81 -11.63
C ASP A 121 -25.68 -1.88 -10.59
N SER A 122 -24.44 -2.37 -10.64
CA SER A 122 -23.93 -3.42 -9.76
C SER A 122 -23.22 -2.88 -8.51
N ARG A 123 -23.00 -1.56 -8.40
CA ARG A 123 -22.14 -0.96 -7.37
C ARG A 123 -22.55 -1.29 -5.94
N PRO A 124 -23.82 -1.18 -5.51
CA PRO A 124 -24.18 -1.49 -4.11
C PRO A 124 -23.88 -2.93 -3.70
N LEU A 125 -24.01 -3.88 -4.63
CA LEU A 125 -23.66 -5.28 -4.37
C LEU A 125 -22.13 -5.49 -4.39
N LEU A 126 -21.45 -4.84 -5.35
CA LEU A 126 -20.00 -4.87 -5.47
C LEU A 126 -19.33 -4.35 -4.19
N GLU A 127 -19.80 -3.23 -3.66
CA GLU A 127 -19.35 -2.63 -2.40
C GLU A 127 -19.36 -3.63 -1.26
N LYS A 128 -20.51 -4.30 -1.03
CA LYS A 128 -20.64 -5.34 -0.03
C LYS A 128 -19.68 -6.51 -0.27
N ASN A 129 -19.52 -6.93 -1.52
CA ASN A 129 -18.65 -8.04 -1.90
C ASN A 129 -17.17 -7.73 -1.67
N ILE A 130 -16.74 -6.49 -1.95
CA ILE A 130 -15.38 -6.02 -1.66
C ILE A 130 -15.14 -6.05 -0.15
N LEU A 131 -16.04 -5.47 0.65
CA LEU A 131 -15.88 -5.46 2.11
C LEU A 131 -15.77 -6.88 2.69
N ASN A 132 -16.59 -7.82 2.23
CA ASN A 132 -16.47 -9.23 2.64
C ASN A 132 -15.13 -9.86 2.23
N ALA A 133 -14.60 -9.50 1.06
CA ALA A 133 -13.30 -9.98 0.61
C ALA A 133 -12.17 -9.42 1.49
N LEU A 134 -12.30 -8.17 1.97
CA LEU A 134 -11.34 -7.59 2.91
C LEU A 134 -11.40 -8.22 4.29
N ASP A 135 -12.60 -8.58 4.77
CA ASP A 135 -12.72 -9.36 6.00
C ASP A 135 -11.97 -10.70 5.88
N SER A 136 -12.18 -11.43 4.77
CA SER A 136 -11.46 -12.70 4.52
C SER A 136 -9.96 -12.53 4.29
N LEU A 137 -9.51 -11.44 3.66
CA LEU A 137 -8.08 -11.14 3.52
C LEU A 137 -7.46 -10.90 4.91
N HIS A 138 -8.11 -10.11 5.77
CA HIS A 138 -7.62 -9.88 7.11
C HIS A 138 -7.62 -11.15 7.97
N GLU A 139 -8.63 -12.03 7.83
CA GLU A 139 -8.62 -13.35 8.47
C GLU A 139 -7.41 -14.20 8.08
N ALA A 140 -6.97 -14.12 6.82
CA ALA A 140 -5.76 -14.81 6.35
C ALA A 140 -4.46 -14.16 6.88
N VAL A 141 -4.41 -12.82 6.94
CA VAL A 141 -3.21 -12.08 7.34
C VAL A 141 -2.98 -12.09 8.85
N ARG A 142 -4.05 -11.95 9.64
CA ARG A 142 -3.99 -11.75 11.09
C ARG A 142 -3.15 -12.79 11.86
N PRO A 143 -3.25 -14.12 11.60
CA PRO A 143 -2.46 -15.10 12.35
C PRO A 143 -0.95 -14.90 12.21
N HIS A 144 -0.49 -14.41 11.04
CA HIS A 144 0.91 -14.12 10.77
C HIS A 144 1.36 -12.86 11.53
N LEU A 145 0.56 -11.80 11.48
CA LEU A 145 0.81 -10.57 12.25
C LEU A 145 0.89 -10.85 13.75
N GLU A 146 -0.06 -11.62 14.28
CA GLU A 146 -0.06 -11.98 15.70
C GLU A 146 1.16 -12.83 16.07
N ALA A 147 1.60 -13.75 15.21
CA ALA A 147 2.80 -14.55 15.46
C ALA A 147 4.05 -13.65 15.58
N GLU A 148 4.26 -12.76 14.63
CA GLU A 148 5.39 -11.81 14.63
C GLU A 148 5.35 -10.87 15.85
N ILE A 149 4.18 -10.33 16.18
CA ILE A 149 4.05 -9.41 17.32
C ILE A 149 4.29 -10.14 18.65
N ARG A 150 3.86 -11.41 18.79
CA ARG A 150 4.11 -12.21 19.99
C ARG A 150 5.60 -12.41 20.27
N GLU A 151 6.44 -12.45 19.24
CA GLU A 151 7.91 -12.57 19.41
C GLU A 151 8.49 -11.36 20.17
N VAL A 152 7.84 -10.20 20.07
CA VAL A 152 8.31 -8.94 20.69
C VAL A 152 7.50 -8.59 21.94
N ARG A 153 6.18 -8.80 21.94
CA ARG A 153 5.26 -8.33 22.98
C ARG A 153 4.79 -9.40 23.96
N GLY A 154 5.12 -10.67 23.73
CA GLY A 154 4.74 -11.80 24.59
C GLY A 154 3.62 -12.67 24.01
N GLU A 155 3.54 -13.92 24.50
CA GLU A 155 2.70 -14.98 23.93
C GLU A 155 1.18 -14.72 24.02
N ASP A 156 0.73 -13.88 24.96
CA ASP A 156 -0.68 -13.58 25.21
C ASP A 156 -1.26 -12.50 24.28
N TYR A 157 -0.44 -11.91 23.40
CA TYR A 157 -0.91 -10.91 22.45
C TYR A 157 -1.99 -11.48 21.52
N THR A 158 -3.06 -10.70 21.34
CA THR A 158 -4.14 -10.95 20.39
C THR A 158 -4.46 -9.64 19.69
N ALA A 159 -4.43 -9.63 18.37
CA ALA A 159 -4.74 -8.45 17.58
C ALA A 159 -6.23 -8.11 17.68
N VAL A 160 -6.53 -6.81 17.71
CA VAL A 160 -7.90 -6.34 17.52
C VAL A 160 -8.34 -6.69 16.10
N VAL A 161 -9.59 -7.11 15.93
CA VAL A 161 -10.17 -7.32 14.59
C VAL A 161 -10.64 -5.96 14.08
N PRO A 162 -10.02 -5.41 13.02
CA PRO A 162 -10.42 -4.13 12.48
C PRO A 162 -11.69 -4.30 11.64
N GLN A 163 -12.42 -3.20 11.48
CA GLN A 163 -13.59 -3.15 10.61
C GLN A 163 -13.15 -2.87 9.17
N ALA A 164 -13.51 -3.72 8.21
CA ALA A 164 -13.45 -3.36 6.80
C ALA A 164 -14.40 -2.19 6.52
N PHE A 165 -13.91 -1.16 5.85
CA PHE A 165 -14.68 0.06 5.58
C PHE A 165 -14.50 0.54 4.15
N MET A 166 -15.40 1.46 3.78
CA MET A 166 -15.35 2.19 2.55
C MET A 166 -15.56 3.67 2.84
N GLU A 167 -14.85 4.52 2.10
CA GLU A 167 -15.06 5.95 2.08
C GLU A 167 -15.38 6.45 0.67
N SER A 168 -16.07 7.58 0.61
CA SER A 168 -16.34 8.25 -0.66
C SER A 168 -15.04 8.53 -1.42
N PRO A 169 -15.09 8.59 -2.76
CA PRO A 169 -13.93 8.93 -3.57
C PRO A 169 -13.27 10.22 -3.09
N GLU A 170 -11.93 10.21 -3.09
CA GLU A 170 -11.16 11.38 -2.71
C GLU A 170 -11.17 12.44 -3.82
N PRO A 171 -11.13 13.75 -3.47
CA PRO A 171 -10.81 14.78 -4.45
C PRO A 171 -9.53 14.44 -5.23
N TYR A 172 -9.58 14.57 -6.55
CA TYR A 172 -8.47 14.28 -7.48
C TYR A 172 -8.02 12.81 -7.56
N GLY A 173 -8.64 11.90 -6.82
CA GLY A 173 -8.42 10.46 -6.95
C GLY A 173 -9.12 9.84 -8.17
N ALA A 174 -9.10 8.51 -8.25
CA ALA A 174 -9.66 7.73 -9.36
C ALA A 174 -11.19 7.80 -9.55
N GLY A 175 -11.89 8.56 -8.70
CA GLY A 175 -13.35 8.66 -8.74
C GLY A 175 -14.06 7.37 -8.30
N VAL A 176 -13.32 6.44 -7.68
CA VAL A 176 -13.85 5.23 -7.04
C VAL A 176 -13.73 5.34 -5.52
N PRO A 177 -14.59 4.65 -4.75
CA PRO A 177 -14.49 4.65 -3.29
C PRO A 177 -13.14 4.10 -2.82
N LEU A 178 -12.67 4.63 -1.70
CA LEU A 178 -11.50 4.11 -1.00
C LEU A 178 -11.92 2.96 -0.10
N PHE A 179 -11.08 1.93 0.00
CA PHE A 179 -11.34 0.75 0.82
C PHE A 179 -10.16 0.42 1.72
N GLY A 180 -10.45 -0.17 2.88
CA GLY A 180 -9.42 -0.51 3.85
C GLY A 180 -9.97 -1.09 5.14
N TRP A 181 -9.15 -1.06 6.19
CA TRP A 181 -9.50 -1.48 7.54
C TRP A 181 -9.28 -0.36 8.54
N ARG A 182 -10.13 -0.30 9.56
CA ARG A 182 -10.00 0.68 10.64
C ARG A 182 -10.29 0.12 12.01
N ILE A 183 -9.68 0.72 13.02
CA ILE A 183 -10.02 0.56 14.44
C ILE A 183 -10.41 1.94 14.98
N LEU A 184 -11.38 1.95 15.90
CA LEU A 184 -11.84 3.14 16.59
C LEU A 184 -11.50 2.99 18.08
N HIS A 185 -10.55 3.79 18.55
CA HIS A 185 -10.12 3.82 19.95
C HIS A 185 -10.95 4.85 20.71
N PRO A 186 -11.78 4.46 21.70
CA PRO A 186 -12.51 5.41 22.52
C PRO A 186 -11.57 6.36 23.25
N VAL A 187 -11.84 7.66 23.18
CA VAL A 187 -11.07 8.66 23.92
C VAL A 187 -11.72 8.89 25.28
N THR A 188 -10.94 8.66 26.34
CA THR A 188 -11.27 9.00 27.73
C THR A 188 -10.31 10.09 28.22
N PRO A 189 -10.58 10.72 29.38
CA PRO A 189 -9.65 11.69 29.96
C PRO A 189 -8.25 11.13 30.25
N ASP A 190 -8.13 9.82 30.44
CA ASP A 190 -6.88 9.14 30.78
C ASP A 190 -6.20 8.50 29.55
N SER A 191 -6.80 8.59 28.35
CA SER A 191 -6.22 8.03 27.13
C SER A 191 -4.89 8.71 26.80
N THR A 192 -3.89 7.89 26.48
CA THR A 192 -2.62 8.32 25.90
C THR A 192 -2.61 8.08 24.38
N TRP A 193 -1.70 8.73 23.65
CA TRP A 193 -1.53 8.46 22.23
C TRP A 193 -1.12 7.00 21.95
N ASP A 194 -0.35 6.39 22.85
CA ASP A 194 0.07 4.99 22.74
C ASP A 194 -1.13 4.02 22.80
N ASP A 195 -2.19 4.36 23.55
CA ASP A 195 -3.43 3.58 23.62
C ASP A 195 -4.25 3.60 22.32
N THR A 196 -3.91 4.53 21.41
CA THR A 196 -4.61 4.75 20.14
C THR A 196 -3.90 4.14 18.94
N LEU A 197 -2.85 3.36 19.21
CA LEU A 197 -2.07 2.65 18.21
C LEU A 197 -2.23 1.15 18.35
N ASP A 198 -2.83 0.55 17.33
CA ASP A 198 -2.82 -0.88 17.12
C ASP A 198 -1.68 -1.26 16.16
N VAL A 199 -0.74 -2.04 16.67
CA VAL A 199 0.45 -2.48 15.93
C VAL A 199 0.11 -3.51 14.86
N ALA A 200 -0.89 -4.37 15.07
CA ALA A 200 -1.30 -5.32 14.04
C ALA A 200 -1.95 -4.59 12.86
N LEU A 201 -2.81 -3.61 13.12
CA LEU A 201 -3.34 -2.77 12.05
C LEU A 201 -2.22 -1.98 11.37
N TRP A 202 -1.24 -1.46 12.11
CA TRP A 202 -0.06 -0.84 11.50
C TRP A 202 0.67 -1.80 10.56
N SER A 203 1.05 -3.00 11.02
CA SER A 203 1.74 -4.00 10.22
C SER A 203 0.90 -4.54 9.05
N THR A 204 -0.44 -4.42 9.12
CA THR A 204 -1.32 -4.74 7.97
C THR A 204 -0.99 -3.85 6.76
N SER A 205 -0.54 -2.62 6.96
CA SER A 205 -0.12 -1.73 5.86
C SER A 205 1.03 -2.33 5.03
N ILE A 206 1.98 -2.98 5.70
CA ILE A 206 3.10 -3.70 5.08
C ILE A 206 2.59 -4.94 4.35
N ALA A 207 1.66 -5.67 4.95
CA ALA A 207 1.07 -6.85 4.32
C ALA A 207 0.33 -6.53 3.01
N VAL A 208 -0.32 -5.37 2.91
CA VAL A 208 -1.17 -5.03 1.76
C VAL A 208 -0.62 -3.93 0.86
N GLY A 209 0.56 -3.40 1.19
CA GLY A 209 1.25 -2.39 0.37
C GLY A 209 2.14 -3.02 -0.70
N GLY A 210 2.65 -4.23 -0.44
CA GLY A 210 3.21 -5.13 -1.46
C GLY A 210 4.56 -4.69 -2.06
N TRP A 211 5.21 -3.64 -1.53
CA TRP A 211 6.51 -3.18 -2.02
C TRP A 211 7.66 -4.04 -1.53
N ALA A 212 7.71 -4.38 -0.24
CA ALA A 212 8.77 -5.23 0.31
C ALA A 212 8.57 -6.74 0.06
N GLY A 213 7.35 -7.16 -0.27
CA GLY A 213 7.01 -8.59 -0.46
C GLY A 213 7.11 -9.43 0.82
N SER A 214 7.22 -8.81 1.99
CA SER A 214 7.42 -9.47 3.29
C SER A 214 6.33 -10.51 3.62
N TYR A 215 5.11 -10.28 3.11
CA TYR A 215 3.95 -11.14 3.33
C TYR A 215 3.56 -11.99 2.11
N ASP A 216 4.44 -12.13 1.11
CA ASP A 216 4.18 -12.96 -0.09
C ASP A 216 4.06 -14.46 0.22
N HIS A 217 4.42 -14.88 1.43
CA HIS A 217 4.18 -16.23 1.91
C HIS A 217 2.70 -16.50 2.25
N ILE A 218 1.87 -15.45 2.31
CA ILE A 218 0.41 -15.53 2.48
C ILE A 218 -0.22 -15.49 1.10
N ASP A 219 -0.90 -16.57 0.72
CA ASP A 219 -1.45 -16.72 -0.64
C ASP A 219 -2.39 -15.57 -1.00
N GLU A 220 -3.33 -15.20 -0.12
CA GLU A 220 -4.32 -14.15 -0.33
C GLU A 220 -3.73 -12.74 -0.52
N VAL A 221 -2.52 -12.48 -0.02
CA VAL A 221 -1.84 -11.19 -0.16
C VAL A 221 -1.30 -10.99 -1.57
N ARG A 222 -0.80 -12.07 -2.19
CA ARG A 222 -0.21 -12.02 -3.52
C ARG A 222 -1.24 -11.61 -4.57
N ALA A 223 -0.77 -10.98 -5.65
CA ALA A 223 -1.65 -10.49 -6.71
C ALA A 223 -2.57 -11.58 -7.34
N ASP A 224 -2.08 -12.82 -7.46
CA ASP A 224 -2.88 -13.97 -7.91
C ASP A 224 -3.92 -14.39 -6.88
N GLY A 225 -3.51 -14.56 -5.63
CA GLY A 225 -4.41 -14.96 -4.55
C GLY A 225 -5.45 -13.89 -4.23
N PHE A 226 -5.09 -12.61 -4.21
CA PHE A 226 -6.04 -11.52 -4.01
C PHE A 226 -7.08 -11.46 -5.12
N THR A 227 -6.68 -11.63 -6.38
CA THR A 227 -7.63 -11.73 -7.51
C THR A 227 -8.55 -12.94 -7.34
N ALA A 228 -8.02 -14.10 -6.94
CA ALA A 228 -8.82 -15.28 -6.68
C ALA A 228 -9.81 -15.06 -5.51
N LEU A 229 -9.37 -14.37 -4.45
CA LEU A 229 -10.20 -13.99 -3.31
C LEU A 229 -11.35 -13.09 -3.76
N LEU A 230 -11.06 -11.99 -4.48
CA LEU A 230 -12.07 -11.12 -5.06
C LEU A 230 -13.11 -11.91 -5.88
N ARG A 231 -12.67 -12.81 -6.76
CA ARG A 231 -13.56 -13.67 -7.56
C ARG A 231 -14.43 -14.58 -6.69
N ARG A 232 -13.89 -15.18 -5.62
CA ARG A 232 -14.67 -16.01 -4.67
C ARG A 232 -15.80 -15.22 -4.00
N HIS A 233 -15.61 -13.92 -3.81
CA HIS A 233 -16.62 -13.00 -3.28
C HIS A 233 -17.49 -12.35 -4.36
N ASN A 234 -17.48 -12.84 -5.61
CA ASN A 234 -18.25 -12.29 -6.74
C ASN A 234 -17.86 -10.84 -7.11
N VAL A 235 -16.58 -10.48 -6.92
CA VAL A 235 -15.99 -9.25 -7.47
C VAL A 235 -15.36 -9.57 -8.83
N PRO A 236 -15.70 -8.84 -9.92
CA PRO A 236 -15.23 -9.15 -11.28
C PRO A 236 -13.77 -8.68 -11.49
N ALA A 237 -12.83 -9.35 -10.84
CA ALA A 237 -11.41 -9.06 -10.96
C ALA A 237 -10.77 -9.84 -12.13
N HIS A 238 -9.96 -9.15 -12.94
CA HIS A 238 -9.25 -9.70 -14.08
C HIS A 238 -7.78 -9.34 -14.02
N ARG A 239 -6.93 -10.22 -14.57
CA ARG A 239 -5.49 -9.96 -14.69
C ARG A 239 -5.03 -10.09 -16.12
N CYS A 240 -3.95 -9.40 -16.45
CA CYS A 240 -3.28 -9.59 -17.72
C CYS A 240 -2.63 -10.98 -17.78
N ALA A 241 -2.79 -11.70 -18.89
CA ALA A 241 -2.17 -13.01 -19.09
C ALA A 241 -0.64 -12.96 -19.06
N GLU A 242 -0.04 -11.84 -19.49
CA GLU A 242 1.41 -11.66 -19.61
C GLU A 242 2.01 -11.03 -18.36
N CYS A 243 1.69 -9.76 -18.09
CA CYS A 243 2.29 -9.00 -16.99
C CYS A 243 1.60 -9.20 -15.64
N LYS A 244 0.47 -9.92 -15.61
CA LYS A 244 -0.27 -10.24 -14.38
C LYS A 244 -0.83 -9.05 -13.58
N LYS A 245 -0.71 -7.82 -14.09
CA LYS A 245 -1.35 -6.63 -13.53
C LYS A 245 -2.88 -6.73 -13.60
N PRO A 246 -3.62 -6.07 -12.68
CA PRO A 246 -5.07 -5.99 -12.75
C PRO A 246 -5.52 -5.23 -14.00
N ILE A 247 -6.62 -5.66 -14.62
CA ILE A 247 -7.13 -5.02 -15.84
C ILE A 247 -8.64 -4.89 -15.86
N THR A 248 -9.13 -3.93 -16.65
CA THR A 248 -10.55 -3.72 -16.93
C THR A 248 -10.78 -3.48 -18.41
N SER A 249 -11.93 -3.91 -18.94
CA SER A 249 -12.36 -3.62 -20.32
C SER A 249 -13.37 -2.48 -20.40
N ARG A 250 -13.82 -1.97 -19.25
CA ARG A 250 -14.91 -1.00 -19.14
C ARG A 250 -14.44 0.36 -18.67
N HIS A 251 -13.18 0.69 -18.90
CA HIS A 251 -12.68 2.02 -18.63
C HIS A 251 -13.47 3.07 -19.46
N PRO A 252 -13.97 4.17 -18.86
CA PRO A 252 -14.83 5.13 -19.56
C PRO A 252 -14.21 5.74 -20.83
N ARG A 253 -12.87 5.89 -20.86
CA ARG A 253 -12.14 6.46 -22.00
C ARG A 253 -11.78 5.45 -23.08
N TRP A 254 -11.70 4.16 -22.76
CA TRP A 254 -11.31 3.09 -23.70
C TRP A 254 -12.24 1.87 -23.61
N PRO A 255 -13.53 2.02 -23.95
CA PRO A 255 -14.48 0.92 -23.84
C PRO A 255 -14.10 -0.25 -24.76
N GLY A 256 -14.09 -1.46 -24.22
CA GLY A 256 -13.76 -2.70 -24.93
C GLY A 256 -12.26 -2.97 -25.07
N ILE A 257 -11.39 -2.06 -24.62
CA ILE A 257 -9.94 -2.26 -24.58
C ILE A 257 -9.56 -2.61 -23.16
N TRP A 258 -8.89 -3.75 -22.98
CA TRP A 258 -8.33 -4.12 -21.69
C TRP A 258 -7.17 -3.18 -21.35
N THR A 259 -7.25 -2.50 -20.22
CA THR A 259 -6.23 -1.55 -19.73
C THR A 259 -5.96 -1.78 -18.24
N THR A 260 -4.82 -1.31 -17.74
CA THR A 260 -4.38 -1.41 -16.34
C THR A 260 -4.14 -0.02 -15.75
N PRO A 261 -4.40 0.21 -14.45
CA PRO A 261 -3.95 1.39 -13.75
C PRO A 261 -2.41 1.47 -13.75
N THR A 262 -1.85 2.66 -13.91
CA THR A 262 -0.39 2.89 -13.88
C THR A 262 0.00 3.77 -12.70
N ASP A 263 0.90 3.24 -11.88
CA ASP A 263 1.45 3.81 -10.65
C ASP A 263 2.55 4.87 -10.86
N GLU A 264 3.10 4.98 -12.08
CA GLU A 264 4.28 5.82 -12.34
C GLU A 264 4.04 6.93 -13.38
N GLY A 265 2.90 7.63 -13.34
CA GLY A 265 2.67 8.83 -14.17
C GLY A 265 2.86 8.62 -15.69
N GLY A 266 2.73 7.38 -16.17
CA GLY A 266 3.33 6.94 -17.44
C GLY A 266 2.50 5.94 -18.24
N GLY A 267 1.22 5.72 -17.92
CA GLY A 267 0.28 5.22 -18.93
C GLY A 267 0.24 6.18 -20.13
N PRO A 268 -0.12 5.73 -21.35
CA PRO A 268 -0.14 6.61 -22.50
C PRO A 268 -1.06 7.77 -22.17
N ALA A 269 -0.45 8.95 -21.97
CA ALA A 269 -1.17 10.19 -21.75
C ALA A 269 -2.25 10.22 -22.82
N CYS A 270 -3.51 10.32 -22.39
CA CYS A 270 -4.61 10.53 -23.32
C CYS A 270 -4.14 11.59 -24.32
N ALA A 271 -4.39 11.39 -25.61
CA ALA A 271 -4.15 12.39 -26.65
C ALA A 271 -5.12 13.59 -26.49
N GLY A 272 -5.18 14.16 -25.29
CA GLY A 272 -5.73 15.44 -24.95
C GLY A 272 -4.56 16.36 -24.70
N THR A 273 -4.41 17.36 -25.54
CA THR A 273 -3.54 18.51 -25.32
C THR A 273 -3.95 19.22 -24.03
N GLY A 274 -3.48 18.75 -22.89
CA GLY A 274 -3.61 19.42 -21.61
C GLY A 274 -2.28 20.04 -21.23
N SER A 275 -1.98 21.24 -21.74
CA SER A 275 -0.87 22.07 -21.23
C SER A 275 -1.23 22.76 -19.91
N GLY A 276 -2.02 22.11 -19.07
CA GLY A 276 -2.39 22.57 -17.74
C GLY A 276 -1.45 21.97 -16.69
N PRO A 277 -1.37 22.54 -15.48
CA PRO A 277 -0.68 21.88 -14.38
C PRO A 277 -1.27 20.48 -14.18
N TYR A 278 -0.42 19.49 -13.89
CA TYR A 278 -0.89 18.19 -13.40
C TYR A 278 -1.87 18.44 -12.25
N PRO A 279 -3.03 17.75 -12.21
CA PRO A 279 -3.91 17.86 -11.06
C PRO A 279 -3.14 17.48 -9.78
N PRO A 280 -3.48 18.06 -8.61
CA PRO A 280 -2.87 17.66 -7.35
C PRO A 280 -3.03 16.15 -7.13
N GLU A 281 -2.03 15.52 -6.51
CA GLU A 281 -2.14 14.11 -6.12
C GLU A 281 -3.23 13.93 -5.04
N PRO A 282 -3.97 12.80 -5.07
CA PRO A 282 -4.82 12.39 -3.94
C PRO A 282 -3.98 12.25 -2.66
N ARG A 283 -4.56 12.53 -1.48
CA ARG A 283 -3.84 12.40 -0.20
C ARG A 283 -3.77 10.94 0.26
N ILE A 284 -4.76 10.12 -0.10
CA ILE A 284 -4.92 8.74 0.37
C ILE A 284 -4.89 7.73 -0.78
N GLY A 285 -5.56 7.97 -1.90
CA GLY A 285 -5.50 7.03 -3.04
C GLY A 285 -4.12 7.04 -3.71
N TRP A 286 -3.76 5.97 -4.43
CA TRP A 286 -2.61 5.97 -5.33
C TRP A 286 -2.95 6.36 -6.76
N TYR A 287 -4.21 6.17 -7.17
CA TYR A 287 -4.62 6.37 -8.55
C TYR A 287 -5.49 7.61 -8.75
N THR A 288 -5.31 8.26 -9.89
CA THR A 288 -6.18 9.33 -10.41
C THR A 288 -7.08 8.80 -11.54
N ASP A 289 -8.11 9.58 -11.90
CA ASP A 289 -9.04 9.24 -12.99
C ASP A 289 -8.37 9.17 -14.38
N SER A 290 -7.10 9.61 -14.45
CA SER A 290 -6.35 9.82 -15.67
C SER A 290 -5.28 8.76 -15.94
N GLU A 291 -5.02 7.88 -14.98
CA GLU A 291 -3.85 6.99 -14.92
C GLU A 291 -4.10 5.57 -15.41
N PHE A 292 -4.64 5.44 -16.62
CA PHE A 292 -4.85 4.14 -17.24
C PHE A 292 -3.95 3.97 -18.47
N GLY A 293 -3.36 2.78 -18.53
CA GLY A 293 -2.22 2.38 -19.33
C GLY A 293 -2.50 1.85 -20.73
N GLU A 294 -1.44 1.26 -21.31
CA GLU A 294 -1.42 0.58 -22.61
C GLU A 294 -2.40 -0.63 -22.68
N PRO A 295 -2.74 -1.12 -23.89
CA PRO A 295 -3.62 -2.29 -24.06
C PRO A 295 -3.04 -3.60 -23.51
N HIS A 296 -3.91 -4.42 -22.89
CA HIS A 296 -3.60 -5.73 -22.29
C HIS A 296 -4.46 -6.87 -22.87
N ARG A 297 -4.21 -8.11 -22.41
CA ARG A 297 -5.03 -9.30 -22.72
C ARG A 297 -5.41 -10.02 -21.43
N PRO A 298 -6.69 -10.39 -21.22
CA PRO A 298 -7.10 -11.06 -20.01
C PRO A 298 -6.53 -12.46 -19.89
N ASP A 299 -6.28 -12.89 -18.66
CA ASP A 299 -6.07 -14.29 -18.32
C ASP A 299 -7.35 -15.07 -18.62
N SER A 300 -7.20 -16.20 -19.32
CA SER A 300 -8.30 -17.10 -19.70
C SER A 300 -8.97 -17.73 -18.49
#